data_AF-A0A3B0WUZ8-F1
#
_entry.id   AF-A0A3B0WUZ8-F1
#
_cell.length_a   1.000
_cell.length_b   1.000
_cell.length_c   1.000
_cell.angle_alpha   90.00
_cell.angle_beta   90.00
_cell.angle_gamma   90.00
#
_symmetry.space_group_name_H-M   'P 1'
#
loop_
_entity.id
_entity.type
_entity.pdbx_description
1 polymer ?
#
loop_
_entity_poly.entity_id
_entity_poly.type
_entity_poly.pdbx_seq_one_letter_code
_entity_poly.pdbx_strand_id
1 'polypeptide(L)'
;MRKITLLAAILLSVSASVSIAGMGGGGGGTPPGGGGGGGTPPAGGGGGGGGGGGGGGGGFDVPTGAGPSPLFGAQPFTQQMLRFEEFGTKTLPATSQPGSPFPRPASSFESPDGAALDAFIKQTIYPVPSRLANEVDENPWRLDIEAFLGRILDTPPADGRPPGEGWAHQRWDEFGPTVYFKTVQAGARTNLGLRDDYQMHDYSVGEFAPGGLYHNTAGAPGFEGTTAGLDIRIHPLMPIQDPEALWTFDGTLPPKLLNAKYGESLVQRHYNALPIDPAANYGFGLHTISTHEHNGHNPAESDGYTGAFYFPGQYYDYRWPMILAGYDTVNTNATDPR
;
A
#
# COMPACT_ATOMS: atom_id res chain seq x y z
N MET A 1 15.86 33.23 42.74
CA MET A 1 15.19 34.20 41.85
C MET A 1 16.17 34.69 40.79
N ARG A 2 16.10 34.14 39.57
CA ARG A 2 16.55 34.76 38.32
C ARG A 2 15.87 34.00 37.18
N LYS A 3 15.10 34.75 36.39
CA LYS A 3 14.29 34.29 35.26
C LYS A 3 15.21 33.99 34.08
N ILE A 4 14.96 32.91 33.35
CA ILE A 4 15.47 32.70 32.00
C ILE A 4 14.27 32.55 31.06
N THR A 5 14.23 33.45 30.10
CA THR A 5 13.19 33.68 29.11
C THR A 5 13.30 32.63 28.00
N LEU A 6 12.25 31.86 27.76
CA LEU A 6 12.14 30.96 26.61
C LEU A 6 11.51 31.74 25.45
N LEU A 7 12.26 31.96 24.37
CA LEU A 7 11.74 32.51 23.12
C LEU A 7 11.24 31.32 22.27
N ALA A 8 9.93 31.18 22.15
CA ALA A 8 9.30 30.27 21.19
C ALA A 8 9.10 31.03 19.87
N ALA A 9 9.81 30.66 18.82
CA ALA A 9 9.52 31.10 17.46
C ALA A 9 8.50 30.13 16.86
N ILE A 10 7.24 30.56 16.82
CA ILE A 10 6.16 29.89 16.09
C ILE A 10 6.27 30.37 14.63
N LEU A 11 6.75 29.52 13.72
CA LEU A 11 6.50 29.71 12.29
C LEU A 11 5.14 29.08 11.96
N LEU A 12 4.14 29.93 11.77
CA LEU A 12 2.89 29.56 11.11
C LEU A 12 3.10 29.66 9.60
N SER A 13 3.17 28.53 8.88
CA SER A 13 3.00 28.53 7.43
C SER A 13 1.53 28.28 7.11
N VAL A 14 0.84 29.32 6.64
CA VAL A 14 -0.51 29.23 6.09
C VAL A 14 -0.38 28.93 4.60
N SER A 15 -0.75 27.72 4.17
CA SER A 15 -0.93 27.42 2.75
C SER A 15 -2.38 27.70 2.38
N ALA A 16 -2.62 28.79 1.66
CA ALA A 16 -3.90 29.08 1.03
C ALA A 16 -3.94 28.41 -0.36
N SER A 17 -4.73 27.35 -0.49
CA SER A 17 -5.02 26.73 -1.78
C SER A 17 -6.15 27.50 -2.47
N VAL A 18 -5.84 28.22 -3.53
CA VAL A 18 -6.82 28.83 -4.44
C VAL A 18 -7.18 27.80 -5.51
N SER A 19 -8.37 27.22 -5.42
CA SER A 19 -8.95 26.38 -6.46
C SER A 19 -9.59 27.28 -7.53
N ILE A 20 -9.01 27.34 -8.73
CA ILE A 20 -9.67 27.91 -9.90
C ILE A 20 -10.58 26.83 -10.50
N ALA A 21 -11.87 26.91 -10.19
CA ALA A 21 -12.91 26.12 -10.84
C ALA A 21 -13.34 26.81 -12.14
N GLY A 22 -13.03 26.20 -13.29
CA GLY A 22 -13.62 26.57 -14.57
C GLY A 22 -15.04 26.01 -14.67
N MET A 23 -16.03 26.87 -14.42
CA MET A 23 -17.45 26.57 -14.61
C MET A 23 -17.81 26.65 -16.10
N GLY A 24 -18.30 25.55 -16.66
CA GLY A 24 -19.00 25.50 -17.95
C GLY A 24 -20.36 24.83 -17.75
N GLY A 25 -21.31 25.57 -17.17
CA GLY A 25 -22.69 25.12 -16.98
C GLY A 25 -23.57 25.42 -18.19
N GLY A 26 -24.39 24.44 -18.58
CA GLY A 26 -25.51 24.62 -19.51
C GLY A 26 -26.51 23.48 -19.31
N GLY A 27 -27.55 23.74 -18.52
CA GLY A 27 -28.75 22.88 -18.42
C GLY A 27 -29.50 22.83 -19.75
N GLY A 28 -30.49 21.99 -20.02
CA GLY A 28 -31.37 21.17 -19.19
C GLY A 28 -32.68 21.09 -19.98
N GLY A 29 -33.23 19.89 -20.20
CA GLY A 29 -34.50 19.73 -20.92
C GLY A 29 -34.80 18.30 -21.35
N THR A 30 -35.76 17.67 -20.67
CA THR A 30 -36.44 16.40 -21.04
C THR A 30 -37.90 16.69 -21.39
N PRO A 31 -38.70 15.73 -21.89
CA PRO A 31 -38.66 14.97 -23.15
C PRO A 31 -40.00 15.18 -23.94
N PRO A 32 -40.39 14.38 -24.97
CA PRO A 32 -41.11 13.11 -24.69
C PRO A 32 -41.01 11.98 -25.74
N GLY A 33 -41.22 10.74 -25.26
CA GLY A 33 -42.19 9.76 -25.80
C GLY A 33 -42.00 9.07 -27.16
N GLY A 34 -41.82 7.75 -27.12
CA GLY A 34 -42.60 6.82 -27.97
C GLY A 34 -41.85 5.97 -29.02
N GLY A 35 -42.01 4.65 -28.94
CA GLY A 35 -42.13 3.79 -30.12
C GLY A 35 -40.99 2.83 -30.39
N GLY A 36 -41.29 1.53 -30.29
CA GLY A 36 -40.36 0.41 -30.45
C GLY A 36 -39.86 0.12 -31.87
N GLY A 37 -38.85 -0.75 -31.93
CA GLY A 37 -38.77 -1.79 -32.96
C GLY A 37 -37.64 -1.67 -33.99
N GLY A 38 -36.58 -2.47 -33.79
CA GLY A 38 -35.96 -3.30 -34.82
C GLY A 38 -35.03 -2.68 -35.87
N GLY A 39 -33.84 -3.28 -36.01
CA GLY A 39 -33.22 -3.50 -37.32
C GLY A 39 -31.95 -2.70 -37.67
N THR A 40 -30.81 -3.39 -37.55
CA THR A 40 -29.59 -3.33 -38.41
C THR A 40 -28.80 -2.01 -38.59
N PRO A 41 -27.45 -2.05 -38.52
CA PRO A 41 -26.60 -0.88 -38.68
C PRO A 41 -26.28 -0.60 -40.15
N PRO A 42 -25.83 0.63 -40.47
CA PRO A 42 -24.83 0.75 -41.53
C PRO A 42 -23.63 1.59 -41.11
N ALA A 43 -22.52 1.24 -41.77
CA ALA A 43 -21.21 1.82 -41.69
C ALA A 43 -21.11 3.25 -42.29
N GLY A 44 -20.06 3.96 -41.85
CA GLY A 44 -19.22 4.78 -42.72
C GLY A 44 -19.63 6.25 -42.90
N GLY A 45 -18.72 7.15 -42.52
CA GLY A 45 -18.78 8.55 -42.94
C GLY A 45 -17.91 9.45 -42.06
N GLY A 46 -16.68 9.70 -42.48
CA GLY A 46 -15.71 10.50 -41.74
C GLY A 46 -15.97 12.01 -41.77
N GLY A 47 -15.26 12.70 -40.87
CA GLY A 47 -15.03 14.14 -40.87
C GLY A 47 -13.69 14.39 -40.20
N GLY A 48 -12.68 14.75 -40.99
CA GLY A 48 -11.31 14.96 -40.54
C GLY A 48 -10.94 16.44 -40.33
N GLY A 49 -9.71 16.61 -39.82
CA GLY A 49 -8.91 17.84 -39.86
C GLY A 49 -8.68 18.43 -38.47
N GLY A 50 -7.46 18.63 -37.97
CA GLY A 50 -6.10 18.41 -38.48
C GLY A 50 -5.14 18.37 -37.27
N GLY A 51 -3.83 18.16 -37.36
CA GLY A 51 -2.89 18.11 -38.47
C GLY A 51 -1.52 18.57 -37.95
N GLY A 52 -0.48 17.76 -38.19
CA GLY A 52 0.95 18.05 -37.95
C GLY A 52 1.52 17.23 -36.78
N GLY A 53 2.28 16.13 -36.96
CA GLY A 53 3.32 15.82 -37.96
C GLY A 53 4.66 15.78 -37.21
N GLY A 54 5.58 14.84 -37.34
CA GLY A 54 5.69 13.58 -38.05
C GLY A 54 6.99 12.94 -37.53
N GLY A 55 7.09 11.62 -37.57
CA GLY A 55 8.28 10.91 -37.11
C GLY A 55 8.10 9.42 -37.25
N GLY A 56 8.15 8.94 -38.50
CA GLY A 56 8.16 7.52 -38.80
C GLY A 56 9.42 6.84 -38.27
N GLY A 57 9.20 5.73 -37.59
CA GLY A 57 10.19 4.79 -37.10
C GLY A 57 9.40 3.84 -36.22
N GLY A 58 9.38 2.54 -36.55
CA GLY A 58 8.52 1.52 -35.91
C GLY A 58 8.64 1.50 -34.40
N GLY A 59 7.88 2.38 -33.74
CA GLY A 59 7.85 2.56 -32.32
C GLY A 59 7.03 1.45 -31.73
N PHE A 60 7.62 0.76 -30.76
CA PHE A 60 6.89 -0.16 -29.89
C PHE A 60 5.63 0.56 -29.41
N ASP A 61 4.47 0.03 -29.80
CA ASP A 61 3.19 0.46 -29.29
C ASP A 61 3.21 0.20 -27.77
N VAL A 62 3.22 1.28 -26.98
CA VAL A 62 3.09 1.16 -25.53
C VAL A 62 1.68 0.63 -25.30
N PRO A 63 1.45 -0.43 -24.49
CA PRO A 63 0.18 -1.17 -24.41
C PRO A 63 -1.10 -0.37 -24.13
N THR A 64 -0.99 0.91 -23.81
CA THR A 64 -2.10 1.81 -23.47
C THR A 64 -2.32 2.94 -24.49
N GLY A 65 -1.44 3.14 -25.48
CA GLY A 65 -1.51 4.29 -26.39
C GLY A 65 -1.36 5.67 -25.72
N ALA A 66 -1.01 5.71 -24.43
CA ALA A 66 -0.84 6.95 -23.69
C ALA A 66 0.48 7.64 -24.05
N GLY A 67 0.48 8.98 -24.02
CA GLY A 67 1.72 9.76 -24.17
C GLY A 67 2.70 9.49 -23.02
N PRO A 68 4.00 9.76 -23.22
CA PRO A 68 4.98 9.69 -22.14
C PRO A 68 4.56 10.54 -20.94
N SER A 69 4.78 10.04 -19.72
CA SER A 69 4.56 10.83 -18.51
C SER A 69 5.40 12.12 -18.54
N PRO A 70 4.82 13.28 -18.17
CA PRO A 70 5.57 14.53 -18.13
C PRO A 70 6.70 14.45 -17.10
N LEU A 71 7.88 14.97 -17.48
CA LEU A 71 9.04 15.01 -16.57
C LEU A 71 9.05 16.25 -15.67
N PHE A 72 8.19 17.24 -15.93
CA PHE A 72 8.14 18.51 -15.19
C PHE A 72 9.50 19.23 -15.10
N GLY A 73 10.37 19.03 -16.09
CA GLY A 73 11.72 19.60 -16.13
C GLY A 73 12.77 18.81 -15.33
N ALA A 74 12.41 17.69 -14.68
CA ALA A 74 13.35 16.79 -14.04
C ALA A 74 14.45 16.35 -15.01
N GLN A 75 15.70 16.43 -14.56
CA GLN A 75 16.86 16.02 -15.35
C GLN A 75 17.30 14.60 -14.95
N PRO A 76 17.95 13.85 -15.86
CA PRO A 76 18.49 12.54 -15.52
C PRO A 76 19.49 12.61 -14.36
N PHE A 77 19.36 11.70 -13.39
CA PHE A 77 20.31 11.50 -12.29
C PHE A 77 20.56 12.72 -11.38
N THR A 78 19.62 13.67 -11.30
CA THR A 78 19.74 14.85 -10.41
C THR A 78 19.09 14.67 -9.04
N GLN A 79 18.33 13.61 -8.83
CA GLN A 79 17.73 13.28 -7.55
C GLN A 79 18.37 12.03 -6.98
N GLN A 80 18.70 12.08 -5.69
CA GLN A 80 19.12 10.91 -4.94
C GLN A 80 17.99 9.86 -4.94
N MET A 81 18.33 8.64 -5.32
CA MET A 81 17.42 7.49 -5.20
C MET A 81 17.21 7.18 -3.72
N LEU A 82 15.94 7.17 -3.29
CA LEU A 82 15.58 6.75 -1.94
C LEU A 82 16.00 5.28 -1.74
N ARG A 83 16.70 5.00 -0.65
CA ARG A 83 17.00 3.62 -0.22
C ARG A 83 15.78 3.03 0.45
N PHE A 84 15.61 1.71 0.33
CA PHE A 84 14.48 1.04 0.96
C PHE A 84 14.48 1.25 2.47
N GLU A 85 13.28 1.24 3.03
CA GLU A 85 13.03 1.36 4.46
C GLU A 85 12.51 0.01 5.00
N GLU A 86 13.17 -0.56 5.99
CA GLU A 86 12.82 -1.87 6.52
C GLU A 86 11.43 -1.89 7.18
N PHE A 87 10.66 -2.97 6.98
CA PHE A 87 9.42 -3.20 7.72
C PHE A 87 9.65 -3.35 9.22
N GLY A 88 10.81 -3.89 9.63
CA GLY A 88 11.10 -4.23 11.03
C GLY A 88 10.31 -5.45 11.51
N THR A 89 10.86 -6.65 11.30
CA THR A 89 10.28 -7.87 11.86
C THR A 89 10.44 -7.89 13.38
N LYS A 90 9.44 -8.43 14.07
CA LYS A 90 9.41 -8.58 15.53
C LYS A 90 9.16 -10.03 15.89
N THR A 91 9.71 -10.50 17.01
CA THR A 91 9.38 -11.82 17.54
C THR A 91 7.87 -11.93 17.78
N LEU A 92 7.27 -13.00 17.28
CA LEU A 92 5.85 -13.26 17.48
C LEU A 92 5.57 -13.59 18.95
N PRO A 93 4.69 -12.85 19.63
CA PRO A 93 4.39 -13.12 21.03
C PRO A 93 3.49 -14.36 21.15
N ALA A 94 3.69 -15.15 22.20
CA ALA A 94 2.82 -16.30 22.49
C ALA A 94 1.37 -15.88 22.80
N THR A 95 1.19 -14.68 23.35
CA THR A 95 -0.12 -14.08 23.65
C THR A 95 -0.06 -12.58 23.42
N SER A 96 -1.15 -11.97 22.98
CA SER A 96 -1.28 -10.51 22.87
C SER A 96 -2.62 -10.03 23.43
N GLN A 97 -2.72 -8.72 23.66
CA GLN A 97 -3.91 -8.07 24.19
C GLN A 97 -4.46 -7.09 23.13
N PRO A 98 -5.79 -6.87 23.08
CA PRO A 98 -6.38 -5.91 22.17
C PRO A 98 -5.86 -4.50 22.51
N GLY A 99 -5.45 -3.77 21.48
CA GLY A 99 -5.15 -2.34 21.57
C GLY A 99 -6.23 -1.52 20.87
N SER A 100 -5.88 -0.34 20.36
CA SER A 100 -6.82 0.48 19.60
C SER A 100 -7.20 -0.21 18.29
N PRO A 101 -8.49 -0.17 17.88
CA PRO A 101 -8.94 -0.82 16.65
C PRO A 101 -8.29 -0.20 15.42
N PHE A 102 -8.39 -0.92 14.29
CA PHE A 102 -7.89 -0.42 13.01
C PHE A 102 -8.53 0.95 12.68
N PRO A 103 -7.75 2.01 12.44
CA PRO A 103 -8.26 3.37 12.24
C PRO A 103 -9.29 3.42 11.11
N ARG A 104 -10.39 4.14 11.33
CA ARG A 104 -11.46 4.33 10.35
C ARG A 104 -11.14 5.54 9.46
N PRO A 105 -11.55 5.53 8.18
CA PRO A 105 -11.39 6.70 7.32
C PRO A 105 -12.37 7.80 7.72
N ALA A 106 -12.03 9.06 7.43
CA ALA A 106 -12.90 10.20 7.74
C ALA A 106 -14.14 10.26 6.81
N SER A 107 -14.01 9.69 5.62
CA SER A 107 -15.07 9.56 4.63
C SER A 107 -14.90 8.27 3.82
N SER A 108 -15.87 7.90 2.99
CA SER A 108 -15.72 6.73 2.12
C SER A 108 -14.67 6.91 1.03
N PHE A 109 -14.25 8.15 0.75
CA PHE A 109 -13.37 8.48 -0.38
C PHE A 109 -11.89 8.55 0.00
N GLU A 110 -11.55 8.48 1.29
CA GLU A 110 -10.20 8.74 1.79
C GLU A 110 -9.62 7.52 2.52
N SER A 111 -8.29 7.45 2.60
CA SER A 111 -7.60 6.56 3.55
C SER A 111 -7.68 7.11 4.99
N PRO A 112 -7.47 6.29 6.04
CA PRO A 112 -7.39 6.77 7.41
C PRO A 112 -6.24 7.76 7.64
N ASP A 113 -6.36 8.55 8.70
CA ASP A 113 -5.32 9.49 9.14
C ASP A 113 -3.96 8.79 9.34
N GLY A 114 -2.91 9.40 8.81
CA GLY A 114 -1.57 8.82 8.80
C GLY A 114 -0.96 8.63 10.19
N ALA A 115 -1.19 9.54 11.13
CA ALA A 115 -0.68 9.41 12.49
C ALA A 115 -1.44 8.30 13.25
N ALA A 116 -2.74 8.16 13.01
CA ALA A 116 -3.53 7.05 13.53
C ALA A 116 -3.06 5.70 12.98
N LEU A 117 -2.73 5.62 11.68
CA LEU A 117 -2.15 4.41 11.07
C LEU A 117 -0.81 4.06 11.71
N ASP A 118 0.10 5.02 11.89
CA ASP A 118 1.39 4.76 12.52
C ASP A 118 1.25 4.31 13.97
N ALA A 119 0.37 4.96 14.73
CA ALA A 119 0.04 4.55 16.09
C ALA A 119 -0.52 3.12 16.12
N PHE A 120 -1.33 2.73 15.13
CA PHE A 120 -1.87 1.38 14.98
C PHE A 120 -0.80 0.33 14.63
N ILE A 121 0.07 0.63 13.67
CA ILE A 121 1.15 -0.28 13.24
C ILE A 121 2.14 -0.52 14.39
N LYS A 122 2.44 0.50 15.21
CA LYS A 122 3.34 0.37 16.37
C LYS A 122 2.88 -0.65 17.41
N GLN A 123 1.56 -0.87 17.54
CA GLN A 123 1.02 -1.80 18.53
C GLN A 123 1.54 -3.23 18.32
N THR A 124 1.51 -4.06 19.34
CA THR A 124 1.72 -5.50 19.19
C THR A 124 0.64 -6.10 18.27
N ILE A 125 0.95 -7.18 17.55
CA ILE A 125 -0.04 -7.86 16.72
C ILE A 125 -1.17 -8.44 17.59
N TYR A 126 -2.42 -8.21 17.19
CA TYR A 126 -3.59 -8.75 17.86
C TYR A 126 -4.72 -8.99 16.85
N PRO A 127 -5.45 -10.12 16.95
CA PRO A 127 -5.12 -11.31 17.76
C PRO A 127 -3.82 -11.97 17.27
N VAL A 128 -3.21 -12.84 18.06
CA VAL A 128 -2.05 -13.62 17.59
C VAL A 128 -2.49 -14.46 16.37
N PRO A 129 -1.74 -14.47 15.26
CA PRO A 129 -2.06 -15.27 14.08
C PRO A 129 -2.26 -16.75 14.43
N SER A 130 -3.31 -17.34 13.85
CA SER A 130 -3.69 -18.73 14.04
C SER A 130 -3.71 -19.49 12.71
N ARG A 131 -3.64 -20.82 12.81
CA ARG A 131 -3.74 -21.72 11.65
C ARG A 131 -4.99 -21.45 10.81
N LEU A 132 -6.15 -21.36 11.46
CA LEU A 132 -7.43 -21.03 10.82
C LEU A 132 -7.64 -19.52 10.77
N ALA A 133 -8.47 -19.09 9.82
CA ALA A 133 -8.93 -17.71 9.71
C ALA A 133 -9.65 -17.27 10.99
N ASN A 134 -9.52 -15.99 11.34
CA ASN A 134 -10.27 -15.42 12.44
C ASN A 134 -11.70 -15.11 12.00
N GLU A 135 -12.62 -16.02 12.34
CA GLU A 135 -14.05 -15.90 12.04
C GLU A 135 -14.86 -15.26 13.19
N VAL A 136 -14.19 -14.83 14.27
CA VAL A 136 -14.84 -14.28 15.47
C VAL A 136 -14.94 -12.76 15.40
N ASP A 137 -13.85 -12.10 15.03
CA ASP A 137 -13.82 -10.64 14.98
C ASP A 137 -14.41 -10.13 13.67
N GLU A 138 -15.30 -9.15 13.76
CA GLU A 138 -15.88 -8.47 12.59
C GLU A 138 -15.02 -7.29 12.14
N ASN A 139 -15.15 -6.93 10.86
CA ASN A 139 -14.49 -5.80 10.23
C ASN A 139 -14.80 -4.52 11.04
N PRO A 140 -13.76 -3.83 11.58
CA PRO A 140 -13.95 -2.62 12.38
C PRO A 140 -14.60 -1.47 11.61
N TRP A 141 -14.60 -1.52 10.28
CA TRP A 141 -15.23 -0.54 9.39
C TRP A 141 -16.66 -0.93 8.98
N ARG A 142 -17.24 -2.00 9.56
CA ARG A 142 -18.59 -2.47 9.20
C ARG A 142 -19.60 -1.32 9.07
N LEU A 143 -19.69 -0.46 10.08
CA LEU A 143 -20.69 0.63 10.11
C LEU A 143 -20.45 1.67 9.00
N ASP A 144 -19.18 1.96 8.65
CA ASP A 144 -18.87 2.89 7.56
C ASP A 144 -19.22 2.27 6.20
N ILE A 145 -18.92 0.98 6.03
CA ILE A 145 -19.23 0.24 4.82
C ILE A 145 -20.74 0.09 4.65
N GLU A 146 -21.48 -0.21 5.71
CA GLU A 146 -22.95 -0.29 5.68
C GLU A 146 -23.58 1.06 5.33
N ALA A 147 -23.05 2.15 5.89
CA ALA A 147 -23.49 3.51 5.57
C ALA A 147 -23.26 3.85 4.10
N PHE A 148 -22.09 3.49 3.55
CA PHE A 148 -21.79 3.68 2.13
C PHE A 148 -22.66 2.83 1.20
N LEU A 149 -22.85 1.55 1.53
CA LEU A 149 -23.61 0.61 0.71
C LEU A 149 -25.14 0.79 0.83
N GLY A 150 -25.62 1.46 1.88
CA GLY A 150 -27.05 1.57 2.18
C GLY A 150 -27.71 0.24 2.57
N ARG A 151 -26.93 -0.73 3.06
CA ARG A 151 -27.41 -2.06 3.51
C ARG A 151 -26.56 -2.60 4.64
N ILE A 152 -27.17 -3.46 5.46
CA ILE A 152 -26.49 -4.19 6.54
C ILE A 152 -25.61 -5.30 5.95
N LEU A 153 -24.46 -5.53 6.57
CA LEU A 153 -23.57 -6.65 6.26
C LEU A 153 -23.87 -7.81 7.22
N ASP A 154 -23.89 -9.03 6.69
CA ASP A 154 -23.97 -10.23 7.50
C ASP A 154 -22.56 -10.64 7.92
N THR A 155 -22.23 -10.43 9.20
CA THR A 155 -20.98 -10.86 9.85
C THR A 155 -19.69 -10.65 9.03
N PRO A 156 -19.40 -9.42 8.56
CA PRO A 156 -18.20 -9.18 7.75
C PRO A 156 -16.95 -9.44 8.60
N PRO A 157 -16.06 -10.39 8.25
CA PRO A 157 -14.94 -10.75 9.12
C PRO A 157 -13.81 -9.71 9.09
N ALA A 158 -13.06 -9.59 10.17
CA ALA A 158 -11.83 -8.78 10.22
C ALA A 158 -10.68 -9.43 9.46
N ASP A 159 -10.57 -10.76 9.51
CA ASP A 159 -9.66 -11.55 8.68
C ASP A 159 -10.33 -11.83 7.33
N GLY A 160 -9.77 -11.27 6.27
CA GLY A 160 -10.25 -11.44 4.90
C GLY A 160 -9.85 -12.76 4.26
N ARG A 161 -9.11 -13.62 4.97
CA ARG A 161 -8.83 -14.98 4.52
C ARG A 161 -10.12 -15.80 4.51
N PRO A 162 -10.41 -16.55 3.42
CA PRO A 162 -11.61 -17.38 3.40
C PRO A 162 -11.57 -18.43 4.54
N PRO A 163 -12.73 -18.79 5.11
CA PRO A 163 -12.79 -19.67 6.27
C PRO A 163 -12.54 -21.15 5.92
N GLY A 164 -12.34 -21.95 6.96
CA GLY A 164 -12.27 -23.41 6.88
C GLY A 164 -10.90 -24.00 6.48
N GLU A 165 -10.82 -25.34 6.53
CA GLU A 165 -9.57 -26.10 6.35
C GLU A 165 -8.89 -25.90 5.00
N GLY A 166 -9.66 -25.61 3.94
CA GLY A 166 -9.11 -25.37 2.60
C GLY A 166 -8.23 -24.11 2.50
N TRP A 167 -8.34 -23.21 3.46
CA TRP A 167 -7.60 -21.94 3.54
C TRP A 167 -6.80 -21.81 4.84
N ALA A 168 -6.77 -22.88 5.63
CA ALA A 168 -5.94 -22.94 6.81
C ALA A 168 -4.46 -22.92 6.43
N HIS A 169 -3.62 -22.35 7.29
CA HIS A 169 -2.19 -22.37 7.04
C HIS A 169 -1.66 -23.80 6.99
N GLN A 170 -1.14 -24.20 5.82
CA GLN A 170 -0.65 -25.56 5.55
C GLN A 170 0.64 -25.86 6.33
N ARG A 171 0.78 -27.08 6.87
CA ARG A 171 1.98 -27.48 7.66
C ARG A 171 2.28 -26.49 8.81
N TRP A 172 1.25 -25.97 9.46
CA TRP A 172 1.38 -25.00 10.55
C TRP A 172 2.26 -25.51 11.70
N ASP A 173 2.15 -26.79 12.07
CA ASP A 173 2.95 -27.36 13.16
C ASP A 173 4.44 -27.46 12.82
N GLU A 174 4.79 -27.45 11.53
CA GLU A 174 6.17 -27.52 11.06
C GLU A 174 6.75 -26.13 10.77
N PHE A 175 5.95 -25.24 10.18
CA PHE A 175 6.37 -23.90 9.75
C PHE A 175 5.60 -22.80 10.50
N GLY A 176 5.33 -23.00 11.78
CA GLY A 176 4.71 -22.00 12.64
C GLY A 176 5.53 -20.70 12.63
N PRO A 177 4.90 -19.53 12.47
CA PRO A 177 5.64 -18.27 12.40
C PRO A 177 6.31 -17.95 13.74
N THR A 178 7.57 -17.53 13.67
CA THR A 178 8.38 -17.12 14.83
C THR A 178 8.55 -15.61 14.92
N VAL A 179 8.43 -14.93 13.78
CA VAL A 179 8.45 -13.47 13.67
C VAL A 179 7.26 -12.97 12.87
N TYR A 180 6.93 -11.70 13.02
CA TYR A 180 5.87 -11.05 12.26
C TYR A 180 6.26 -9.63 11.90
N PHE A 181 5.54 -9.07 10.92
CA PHE A 181 5.44 -7.63 10.76
C PHE A 181 4.02 -7.24 10.38
N LYS A 182 3.66 -6.00 10.70
CA LYS A 182 2.40 -5.39 10.28
C LYS A 182 2.70 -4.34 9.22
N THR A 183 1.85 -4.30 8.20
CA THR A 183 1.84 -3.23 7.20
C THR A 183 0.41 -2.92 6.82
N VAL A 184 0.19 -1.72 6.30
CA VAL A 184 -1.08 -1.31 5.72
C VAL A 184 -0.88 -1.01 4.24
N GLN A 185 -1.84 -1.32 3.37
CA GLN A 185 -1.93 -0.70 2.06
C GLN A 185 -2.75 0.57 2.21
N ALA A 186 -2.17 1.73 1.94
CA ALA A 186 -2.85 3.01 2.10
C ALA A 186 -2.58 3.94 0.92
N GLY A 187 -3.44 4.95 0.77
CA GLY A 187 -3.20 6.09 -0.09
C GLY A 187 -1.91 6.83 0.26
N ALA A 188 -1.32 7.46 -0.75
CA ALA A 188 -0.10 8.24 -0.59
C ALA A 188 -0.24 9.28 0.53
N ARG A 189 0.69 9.29 1.47
CA ARG A 189 0.77 10.20 2.61
C ARG A 189 2.22 10.54 2.94
N THR A 190 2.43 11.65 3.65
CA THR A 190 3.73 12.01 4.20
C THR A 190 4.21 10.95 5.19
N ASN A 191 5.45 10.48 5.05
CA ASN A 191 6.08 9.58 6.01
C ASN A 191 6.33 10.31 7.33
N LEU A 192 5.92 9.74 8.47
CA LEU A 192 6.13 10.34 9.79
C LEU A 192 7.29 9.69 10.56
N GLY A 193 8.13 8.91 9.88
CA GLY A 193 9.30 8.24 10.47
C GLY A 193 8.96 7.01 11.29
N LEU A 194 7.79 6.37 11.07
CA LEU A 194 7.36 5.17 11.81
C LEU A 194 8.46 4.10 11.87
N ARG A 195 9.12 3.88 10.73
CA ARG A 195 10.09 2.79 10.56
C ARG A 195 11.52 3.23 10.86
N ASP A 196 11.79 4.49 11.23
CA ASP A 196 13.16 4.93 11.52
C ASP A 196 13.80 4.08 12.62
N ASP A 197 13.05 3.83 13.70
CA ASP A 197 13.47 2.96 14.82
C ASP A 197 13.51 1.46 14.46
N TYR A 198 13.09 1.09 13.25
CA TYR A 198 12.99 -0.30 12.80
C TYR A 198 14.09 -0.69 11.83
N GLN A 199 14.93 0.28 11.42
CA GLN A 199 16.06 0.01 10.55
C GLN A 199 17.17 -0.68 11.34
N MET A 200 17.62 -1.87 10.93
CA MET A 200 18.72 -2.58 11.62
C MET A 200 20.03 -1.78 11.73
N HIS A 201 20.22 -0.75 10.91
CA HIS A 201 21.39 0.12 10.95
C HIS A 201 21.25 1.31 11.89
N ASP A 202 20.06 1.57 12.46
CA ASP A 202 19.74 2.67 13.39
C ASP A 202 20.25 4.06 12.94
N TYR A 203 20.42 4.23 11.63
CA TYR A 203 21.19 5.34 11.01
C TYR A 203 22.52 5.68 11.72
N SER A 204 23.21 4.66 12.24
CA SER A 204 24.40 4.80 13.07
C SER A 204 25.59 3.95 12.60
N VAL A 205 25.39 3.09 11.60
CA VAL A 205 26.41 2.15 11.10
C VAL A 205 26.69 2.34 9.60
N GLY A 206 27.98 2.31 9.22
CA GLY A 206 28.43 2.29 7.83
C GLY A 206 27.96 3.51 7.02
N GLU A 207 27.48 3.26 5.79
CA GLU A 207 26.97 4.31 4.90
C GLU A 207 25.70 5.01 5.41
N PHE A 208 25.04 4.46 6.44
CA PHE A 208 23.88 5.06 7.07
C PHE A 208 24.22 5.91 8.30
N ALA A 209 25.48 5.88 8.78
CA ALA A 209 25.94 6.67 9.92
C ALA A 209 26.25 8.13 9.55
N PRO A 210 26.34 9.07 10.52
CA PRO A 210 26.74 10.45 10.25
C PRO A 210 28.03 10.54 9.42
N GLY A 211 27.95 11.21 8.26
CA GLY A 211 29.04 11.32 7.28
C GLY A 211 29.05 10.25 6.18
N GLY A 212 28.21 9.22 6.28
CA GLY A 212 27.99 8.20 5.24
C GLY A 212 27.10 8.68 4.10
N LEU A 213 27.18 8.00 2.95
CA LEU A 213 26.49 8.38 1.71
C LEU A 213 24.94 8.34 1.82
N TYR A 214 24.40 7.46 2.65
CA TYR A 214 22.96 7.22 2.79
C TYR A 214 22.39 7.76 4.11
N HIS A 215 23.20 8.47 4.91
CA HIS A 215 22.72 9.05 6.15
C HIS A 215 21.67 10.14 5.90
N ASN A 216 21.84 10.97 4.88
CA ASN A 216 20.78 11.86 4.44
C ASN A 216 19.86 11.10 3.47
N THR A 217 18.67 10.72 3.92
CA THR A 217 17.80 9.77 3.19
C THR A 217 17.26 10.34 1.87
N ALA A 218 17.15 11.67 1.76
CA ALA A 218 16.54 12.37 0.63
C ALA A 218 17.49 13.27 -0.16
N GLY A 219 18.72 13.45 0.31
CA GLY A 219 19.69 14.40 -0.23
C GLY A 219 19.34 15.87 0.04
N ALA A 220 18.57 16.16 1.10
CA ALA A 220 18.12 17.50 1.45
C ALA A 220 18.20 17.76 2.97
N PRO A 221 18.37 19.02 3.43
CA PRO A 221 18.45 19.32 4.86
C PRO A 221 17.24 18.83 5.64
N GLY A 222 17.45 18.23 6.81
CA GLY A 222 16.39 17.73 7.70
C GLY A 222 16.06 16.25 7.54
N PHE A 223 16.77 15.53 6.68
CA PHE A 223 16.61 14.09 6.42
C PHE A 223 17.81 13.25 6.88
N GLU A 224 18.62 13.80 7.79
CA GLU A 224 19.75 13.13 8.40
C GLU A 224 19.25 12.05 9.38
N GLY A 225 19.37 10.79 8.99
CA GLY A 225 19.01 9.63 9.79
C GLY A 225 17.51 9.48 10.01
N THR A 226 16.68 9.95 9.08
CA THR A 226 15.22 9.86 9.18
C THR A 226 14.53 9.94 7.83
N THR A 227 13.37 9.30 7.70
CA THR A 227 12.43 9.46 6.58
C THR A 227 11.24 10.36 6.94
N ALA A 228 11.15 10.85 8.18
CA ALA A 228 10.06 11.69 8.63
C ALA A 228 10.01 13.00 7.82
N GLY A 229 8.81 13.37 7.37
CA GLY A 229 8.55 14.52 6.51
C GLY A 229 8.69 14.24 5.01
N LEU A 230 8.99 13.00 4.59
CA LEU A 230 9.04 12.67 3.17
C LEU A 230 7.65 12.49 2.56
N ASP A 231 7.30 13.40 1.65
CA ASP A 231 6.15 13.24 0.77
C ASP A 231 6.45 12.25 -0.36
N ILE A 232 5.41 11.63 -0.90
CA ILE A 232 5.56 10.71 -2.03
C ILE A 232 5.70 11.46 -3.34
N ARG A 233 6.93 11.58 -3.82
CA ARG A 233 7.29 12.00 -5.17
C ARG A 233 8.66 11.45 -5.53
N ILE A 234 8.89 11.19 -6.82
CA ILE A 234 10.17 10.63 -7.30
C ILE A 234 11.23 11.69 -7.59
N HIS A 235 10.83 12.96 -7.75
CA HIS A 235 11.72 14.10 -7.98
C HIS A 235 11.09 15.40 -7.44
N PRO A 236 11.85 16.36 -6.90
CA PRO A 236 11.30 17.61 -6.33
C PRO A 236 10.50 18.48 -7.31
N LEU A 237 10.81 18.39 -8.60
CA LEU A 237 10.07 19.06 -9.68
C LEU A 237 8.78 18.33 -10.10
N MET A 238 8.58 17.08 -9.67
CA MET A 238 7.37 16.33 -9.96
C MET A 238 6.32 16.55 -8.85
N PRO A 239 5.02 16.42 -9.18
CA PRO A 239 3.96 16.52 -8.21
C PRO A 239 4.10 15.50 -7.08
N ILE A 240 3.71 15.92 -5.88
CA ILE A 240 3.37 14.99 -4.80
C ILE A 240 2.21 14.13 -5.31
N GLN A 241 2.31 12.82 -5.07
CA GLN A 241 1.31 11.87 -5.51
C GLN A 241 0.01 12.05 -4.72
N ASP A 242 -1.09 12.07 -5.46
CA ASP A 242 -2.43 12.14 -4.91
C ASP A 242 -2.74 10.83 -4.14
N PRO A 243 -3.30 10.90 -2.91
CA PRO A 243 -3.63 9.71 -2.12
C PRO A 243 -4.57 8.72 -2.84
N GLU A 244 -5.41 9.21 -3.74
CA GLU A 244 -6.33 8.40 -4.55
C GLU A 244 -5.65 7.84 -5.82
N ALA A 245 -4.49 8.36 -6.22
CA ALA A 245 -3.78 7.92 -7.43
C ALA A 245 -2.66 6.91 -7.17
N LEU A 246 -2.07 6.91 -5.97
CA LEU A 246 -0.99 6.00 -5.61
C LEU A 246 -1.26 5.33 -4.27
N TRP A 247 -1.29 4.00 -4.31
CA TRP A 247 -1.40 3.16 -3.14
C TRP A 247 -0.11 2.36 -2.97
N THR A 248 0.44 2.34 -1.75
CA THR A 248 1.67 1.60 -1.44
C THR A 248 1.67 1.09 -0.01
N PHE A 249 2.65 0.26 0.34
CA PHE A 249 2.88 -0.18 1.72
C PHE A 249 3.12 1.02 2.65
N ASP A 250 2.40 1.04 3.75
CA ASP A 250 2.24 2.12 4.72
C ASP A 250 1.75 3.46 4.14
N GLY A 251 1.40 3.50 2.85
CA GLY A 251 1.09 4.73 2.12
C GLY A 251 2.27 5.68 2.03
N THR A 252 3.51 5.23 2.21
CA THR A 252 4.68 6.13 2.34
C THR A 252 5.84 5.72 1.45
N LEU A 253 6.77 6.65 1.22
CA LEU A 253 8.11 6.38 0.70
C LEU A 253 9.16 6.57 1.81
N PRO A 254 10.31 5.87 1.77
CA PRO A 254 10.78 4.97 0.70
C PRO A 254 10.00 3.64 0.57
N PRO A 255 10.19 2.88 -0.53
CA PRO A 255 9.60 1.56 -0.65
C PRO A 255 10.10 0.66 0.47
N LYS A 256 9.26 -0.29 0.89
CA LYS A 256 9.54 -1.12 2.07
C LYS A 256 10.40 -2.31 1.73
N LEU A 257 11.34 -2.63 2.61
CA LEU A 257 12.20 -3.81 2.54
C LEU A 257 11.80 -4.80 3.62
N LEU A 258 11.55 -6.04 3.22
CA LEU A 258 11.53 -7.16 4.15
C LEU A 258 12.94 -7.73 4.24
N ASN A 259 13.50 -7.73 5.45
CA ASN A 259 14.68 -8.51 5.76
C ASN A 259 14.23 -9.81 6.46
N ALA A 260 14.44 -10.94 5.80
CA ALA A 260 14.02 -12.25 6.28
C ALA A 260 15.13 -13.28 6.10
N LYS A 261 15.18 -14.27 7.00
CA LYS A 261 16.18 -15.33 6.99
C LYS A 261 15.54 -16.64 6.55
N TYR A 262 16.26 -17.41 5.74
CA TYR A 262 15.86 -18.79 5.47
C TYR A 262 15.79 -19.60 6.78
N GLY A 263 14.73 -20.37 6.95
CA GLY A 263 14.42 -21.16 8.15
C GLY A 263 13.69 -20.39 9.26
N GLU A 264 13.51 -19.07 9.13
CA GLU A 264 12.76 -18.25 10.08
C GLU A 264 11.37 -17.95 9.50
N SER A 265 10.43 -18.87 9.72
CA SER A 265 9.04 -18.70 9.28
C SER A 265 8.45 -17.43 9.88
N LEU A 266 7.70 -16.68 9.08
CA LEU A 266 7.14 -15.40 9.46
C LEU A 266 5.70 -15.23 8.99
N VAL A 267 5.03 -14.25 9.58
CA VAL A 267 3.71 -13.81 9.13
C VAL A 267 3.70 -12.31 8.83
N GLN A 268 3.26 -11.97 7.62
CA GLN A 268 2.84 -10.62 7.27
C GLN A 268 1.36 -10.48 7.61
N ARG A 269 1.03 -9.58 8.54
CA ARG A 269 -0.35 -9.11 8.65
C ARG A 269 -0.52 -7.85 7.82
N HIS A 270 -1.26 -7.96 6.72
CA HIS A 270 -1.48 -6.88 5.77
C HIS A 270 -2.90 -6.33 5.89
N TYR A 271 -3.03 -5.09 6.37
CA TYR A 271 -4.32 -4.42 6.48
C TYR A 271 -4.66 -3.63 5.22
N ASN A 272 -5.93 -3.61 4.84
CA ASN A 272 -6.44 -2.81 3.73
C ASN A 272 -6.98 -1.46 4.25
N ALA A 273 -6.18 -0.41 4.14
CA ALA A 273 -6.53 0.96 4.53
C ALA A 273 -7.00 1.81 3.33
N LEU A 274 -7.37 1.17 2.21
CA LEU A 274 -7.82 1.87 1.01
C LEU A 274 -9.24 2.44 1.20
N PRO A 275 -9.64 3.45 0.40
CA PRO A 275 -10.98 4.01 0.47
C PRO A 275 -12.10 2.98 0.34
N ILE A 276 -13.21 3.21 1.04
CA ILE A 276 -14.42 2.37 0.96
C ILE A 276 -15.11 2.52 -0.39
N ASP A 277 -15.04 3.69 -1.01
CA ASP A 277 -15.61 3.94 -2.33
C ASP A 277 -14.66 3.42 -3.42
N PRO A 278 -15.04 2.41 -4.22
CA PRO A 278 -14.19 1.90 -5.29
C PRO A 278 -13.93 2.93 -6.40
N ALA A 279 -14.67 4.06 -6.46
CA ALA A 279 -14.41 5.15 -7.39
C ALA A 279 -13.31 6.13 -6.93
N ALA A 280 -12.81 5.99 -5.69
CA ALA A 280 -11.72 6.81 -5.12
C ALA A 280 -10.33 6.44 -5.66
N ASN A 281 -10.26 5.94 -6.88
CA ASN A 281 -9.03 5.57 -7.60
C ASN A 281 -9.03 6.07 -9.04
N TYR A 282 -9.79 7.14 -9.31
CA TYR A 282 -10.03 7.67 -10.65
C TYR A 282 -10.63 6.65 -11.64
N GLY A 283 -11.25 5.59 -11.14
CA GLY A 283 -11.85 4.52 -11.94
C GLY A 283 -10.86 3.46 -12.41
N PHE A 284 -9.65 3.39 -11.85
CA PHE A 284 -8.63 2.42 -12.24
C PHE A 284 -8.43 1.31 -11.20
N GLY A 285 -8.89 0.11 -11.52
CA GLY A 285 -8.75 -1.08 -10.65
C GLY A 285 -9.78 -1.12 -9.53
N LEU A 286 -9.55 -1.98 -8.53
CA LEU A 286 -10.40 -2.13 -7.35
C LEU A 286 -9.55 -1.99 -6.08
N HIS A 287 -10.18 -1.51 -5.01
CA HIS A 287 -9.62 -1.39 -3.66
C HIS A 287 -9.49 -2.73 -2.90
N THR A 288 -9.50 -3.87 -3.59
CA THR A 288 -9.29 -5.19 -2.99
C THR A 288 -7.86 -5.64 -3.22
N ILE A 289 -7.30 -6.36 -2.24
CA ILE A 289 -5.86 -6.67 -2.22
C ILE A 289 -5.66 -8.18 -2.20
N SER A 290 -4.65 -8.64 -2.95
CA SER A 290 -3.98 -9.92 -2.73
C SER A 290 -2.47 -9.68 -2.84
N THR A 291 -1.69 -10.21 -1.90
CA THR A 291 -0.24 -9.96 -1.82
C THR A 291 0.54 -11.21 -2.19
N HIS A 292 1.35 -11.12 -3.25
CA HIS A 292 2.24 -12.19 -3.69
C HIS A 292 3.68 -11.88 -3.28
N GLU A 293 4.27 -12.72 -2.44
CA GLU A 293 5.70 -12.67 -2.17
C GLU A 293 6.43 -13.48 -3.25
N HIS A 294 6.92 -12.74 -4.24
CA HIS A 294 7.48 -13.30 -5.46
C HIS A 294 8.77 -14.05 -5.18
N ASN A 295 8.90 -15.25 -5.76
CA ASN A 295 10.01 -16.19 -5.58
C ASN A 295 10.00 -16.97 -4.26
N GLY A 296 9.00 -16.72 -3.40
CA GLY A 296 8.74 -17.55 -2.23
C GLY A 296 8.22 -18.93 -2.56
N HIS A 297 8.60 -19.91 -1.72
CA HIS A 297 8.00 -21.24 -1.73
C HIS A 297 6.80 -21.24 -0.78
N ASN A 298 5.76 -20.52 -1.19
CA ASN A 298 4.62 -20.23 -0.35
C ASN A 298 3.50 -21.26 -0.57
N PRO A 299 2.78 -21.62 0.51
CA PRO A 299 1.60 -22.45 0.40
C PRO A 299 0.46 -21.63 -0.24
N ALA A 300 -0.47 -22.30 -0.93
CA ALA A 300 -1.44 -21.65 -1.80
C ALA A 300 -2.30 -20.56 -1.10
N GLU A 301 -2.62 -20.74 0.19
CA GLU A 301 -3.38 -19.77 0.99
C GLU A 301 -2.56 -18.52 1.37
N SER A 302 -1.25 -18.50 1.15
CA SER A 302 -0.38 -17.35 1.46
C SER A 302 0.46 -16.91 0.26
N ASP A 303 0.21 -17.48 -0.92
CA ASP A 303 0.91 -17.18 -2.17
C ASP A 303 0.39 -15.90 -2.85
N GLY A 304 -0.75 -15.35 -2.43
CA GLY A 304 -1.35 -14.20 -3.11
C GLY A 304 -2.20 -14.61 -4.32
N TYR A 305 -2.93 -15.72 -4.21
CA TYR A 305 -3.90 -16.13 -5.21
C TYR A 305 -4.88 -14.99 -5.52
N THR A 306 -5.10 -14.72 -6.81
CA THR A 306 -5.93 -13.58 -7.26
C THR A 306 -7.40 -13.71 -6.93
N GLY A 307 -7.89 -14.90 -6.57
CA GLY A 307 -9.25 -15.11 -6.07
C GLY A 307 -9.39 -15.01 -4.55
N ALA A 308 -8.29 -14.85 -3.81
CA ALA A 308 -8.26 -14.72 -2.35
C ALA A 308 -7.98 -13.27 -1.92
N PHE A 309 -8.79 -12.34 -2.44
CA PHE A 309 -8.66 -10.93 -2.13
C PHE A 309 -9.49 -10.52 -0.91
N TYR A 310 -9.09 -9.42 -0.25
CA TYR A 310 -9.78 -8.88 0.91
C TYR A 310 -10.09 -7.38 0.76
N PHE A 311 -11.13 -6.94 1.45
CA PHE A 311 -11.80 -5.64 1.30
C PHE A 311 -11.25 -4.58 2.28
N PRO A 312 -11.53 -3.29 2.05
CA PRO A 312 -11.23 -2.21 2.99
C PRO A 312 -11.69 -2.53 4.42
N GLY A 313 -10.84 -2.19 5.40
CA GLY A 313 -11.08 -2.46 6.82
C GLY A 313 -10.69 -3.87 7.29
N GLN A 314 -10.43 -4.81 6.36
CA GLN A 314 -9.97 -6.16 6.70
C GLN A 314 -8.43 -6.24 6.75
N TYR A 315 -7.92 -7.30 7.35
CA TYR A 315 -6.53 -7.74 7.21
C TYR A 315 -6.46 -9.14 6.61
N TYR A 316 -5.28 -9.52 6.14
CA TYR A 316 -4.97 -10.89 5.77
C TYR A 316 -3.62 -11.28 6.38
N ASP A 317 -3.55 -12.47 6.98
CA ASP A 317 -2.30 -13.06 7.47
C ASP A 317 -1.68 -13.94 6.38
N TYR A 318 -0.58 -13.48 5.79
CA TYR A 318 0.24 -14.27 4.86
C TYR A 318 1.36 -14.91 5.66
N ARG A 319 1.33 -16.24 5.81
CA ARG A 319 2.40 -16.98 6.50
C ARG A 319 3.38 -17.52 5.46
N TRP A 320 4.62 -17.06 5.55
CA TRP A 320 5.71 -17.46 4.67
C TRP A 320 6.69 -18.35 5.43
N PRO A 321 6.84 -19.63 5.06
CA PRO A 321 7.75 -20.56 5.72
C PRO A 321 9.22 -20.15 5.66
N MET A 322 9.60 -19.29 4.71
CA MET A 322 10.99 -18.90 4.42
C MET A 322 11.91 -20.11 4.22
N ILE A 323 11.50 -21.09 3.42
CA ILE A 323 12.27 -22.32 3.17
C ILE A 323 13.02 -22.30 1.84
N LEU A 324 14.04 -23.15 1.73
CA LEU A 324 14.74 -23.40 0.48
C LEU A 324 13.92 -24.30 -0.44
N ALA A 325 14.16 -24.16 -1.75
CA ALA A 325 13.63 -25.09 -2.74
C ALA A 325 14.05 -26.54 -2.42
N GLY A 326 13.14 -27.48 -2.59
CA GLY A 326 13.42 -28.91 -2.35
C GLY A 326 13.51 -29.31 -0.88
N TYR A 327 12.98 -28.51 0.05
CA TYR A 327 13.01 -28.79 1.49
C TYR A 327 12.62 -30.24 1.86
N ASP A 328 11.62 -30.83 1.20
CA ASP A 328 11.15 -32.19 1.48
C ASP A 328 12.06 -33.31 0.93
N THR A 329 13.11 -32.98 0.19
CA THR A 329 14.04 -33.94 -0.41
C THR A 329 15.48 -33.53 -0.15
N VAL A 330 16.21 -34.33 0.62
CA VAL A 330 17.65 -34.15 0.83
C VAL A 330 18.38 -35.25 0.06
N ASN A 331 19.24 -34.88 -0.90
CA ASN A 331 20.12 -35.81 -1.63
C ASN A 331 21.29 -36.27 -0.75
N THR A 332 20.99 -36.92 0.38
CA THR A 332 21.98 -37.29 1.42
C THR A 332 23.09 -38.20 0.91
N ASN A 333 22.81 -39.03 -0.10
CA ASN A 333 23.78 -39.95 -0.69
C ASN A 333 24.45 -39.39 -1.96
N ALA A 334 24.16 -38.16 -2.36
CA ALA A 334 24.63 -37.56 -3.63
C ALA A 334 24.34 -38.44 -4.88
N THR A 335 23.30 -39.28 -4.82
CA THR A 335 22.94 -40.21 -5.89
C THR A 335 22.03 -39.57 -6.93
N ASP A 336 21.37 -38.47 -6.57
CA ASP A 336 20.61 -37.66 -7.53
C ASP A 336 21.57 -36.72 -8.27
N PRO A 337 21.69 -36.81 -9.61
CA PRO A 337 22.59 -35.97 -10.40
C PRO A 337 22.05 -34.54 -10.65
N ARG A 338 20.87 -34.21 -10.13
CA ARG A 338 20.25 -32.88 -10.21
C ARG A 338 21.07 -31.78 -9.53
#